data_AF-A0A8C7VI17-F1
#
_entry.id   AF-A0A8C7VI17-F1
#
_cell.length_a   1.000
_cell.length_b   1.000
_cell.length_c   1.000
_cell.angle_alpha   90.00
_cell.angle_beta   90.00
_cell.angle_gamma   90.00
#
_symmetry.space_group_name_H-M   'P 1'
#
loop_
_entity.id
_entity.type
_entity.pdbx_description
1 polymer ?
#
loop_
_entity_poly.entity_id
_entity_poly.type
_entity_poly.pdbx_seq_one_letter_code
_entity_poly.pdbx_strand_id
1 'polypeptide(L)'
;MADKRGLEKLDFGALSIEQQQQLRQFKVNRLSNDKHLRAHPEVEALISDFLRFMYFSKDPDIREYAAGGFNQQHKLTRTPIYRQGQSST
;
A
#
# COMPACT_ATOMS: atom_id res chain seq x y z
N MET A 1 19.30 28.57 -19.81
CA MET A 1 18.92 29.28 -18.58
C MET A 1 17.56 28.75 -18.16
N ALA A 2 17.50 27.87 -17.15
CA ALA A 2 16.24 27.24 -16.74
C ALA A 2 15.37 28.25 -15.97
N ASP A 3 14.14 28.41 -16.45
CA ASP A 3 13.15 29.35 -15.96
C ASP A 3 12.73 28.98 -14.52
N LYS A 4 13.11 29.81 -13.54
CA LYS A 4 12.86 29.59 -12.10
C LYS A 4 11.46 30.02 -11.66
N ARG A 5 10.57 30.40 -12.59
CA ARG A 5 9.28 31.06 -12.32
C ARG A 5 8.15 30.13 -11.84
N GLY A 6 8.45 28.89 -11.47
CA GLY A 6 7.46 27.90 -11.00
C GLY A 6 7.70 27.38 -9.58
N LEU A 7 8.80 27.77 -8.93
CA LEU A 7 9.23 27.23 -7.63
C LEU A 7 8.85 28.10 -6.42
N GLU A 8 8.26 29.27 -6.62
CA GLU A 8 7.87 30.18 -5.52
C GLU A 8 6.82 29.57 -4.58
N LYS A 9 6.01 28.61 -5.07
CA LYS A 9 5.05 27.85 -4.25
C LYS A 9 5.68 26.74 -3.41
N LEU A 10 6.95 26.42 -3.66
CA LEU A 10 7.74 25.50 -2.83
C LEU A 10 8.57 26.26 -1.78
N ASP A 11 8.44 27.59 -1.73
CA ASP A 11 9.12 28.41 -0.74
C ASP A 11 8.45 28.19 0.63
N PHE A 12 9.25 27.94 1.67
CA PHE A 12 8.74 27.64 3.02
C PHE A 12 7.91 28.80 3.61
N GLY A 13 7.97 30.00 3.01
CA GLY A 13 7.10 31.14 3.28
C GLY A 13 5.72 31.12 2.60
N ALA A 14 5.41 30.15 1.75
CA ALA A 14 4.14 30.08 1.01
C ALA A 14 2.93 29.71 1.89
N LEU A 15 3.17 29.08 3.04
CA LEU A 15 2.13 28.70 3.99
C LEU A 15 1.98 29.75 5.09
N SER A 16 0.75 30.12 5.40
CA SER A 16 0.45 30.94 6.58
C SER A 16 0.87 30.24 7.87
N ILE A 17 1.05 31.00 8.94
CA ILE A 17 1.45 30.46 10.25
C ILE A 17 0.46 29.37 10.73
N GLU A 18 -0.84 29.58 10.50
CA GLU A 18 -1.89 28.61 10.82
C GLU A 18 -1.78 27.33 9.99
N GLN A 19 -1.57 27.46 8.67
CA GLN A 19 -1.37 26.32 7.77
C GLN A 19 -0.12 25.52 8.15
N GLN A 20 0.95 26.20 8.56
CA GLN A 20 2.15 25.53 9.06
C GLN A 20 1.91 24.80 10.38
N GLN A 21 1.11 25.36 11.29
CA GLN A 21 0.74 24.69 12.54
C GLN A 21 -0.12 23.44 12.28
N GLN A 22 -1.12 23.53 11.39
CA GLN A 22 -1.93 22.39 10.96
C GLN A 22 -1.07 21.31 10.30
N LEU A 23 -0.16 21.71 9.40
CA LEU A 23 0.76 20.77 8.75
C LEU A 23 1.68 20.08 9.77
N ARG A 24 2.14 20.80 10.79
CA ARG A 24 2.94 20.22 11.89
C ARG A 24 2.13 19.18 12.66
N GLN A 25 0.90 19.49 13.06
CA GLN A 25 0.02 18.54 13.75
C GLN A 25 -0.27 17.29 12.90
N PHE A 26 -0.59 17.48 11.61
CA PHE A 26 -0.79 16.38 10.68
C PHE A 26 0.45 15.48 10.54
N LYS A 27 1.65 16.08 10.42
CA LYS A 27 2.91 15.35 10.34
C LYS A 27 3.22 14.54 11.60
N VAL A 28 2.96 15.10 12.78
CA VAL A 28 3.12 14.40 14.06
C VAL A 28 2.16 13.20 14.14
N ASN A 29 0.90 13.40 13.75
CA ASN A 29 -0.10 12.33 13.71
C ASN A 29 0.30 11.21 12.74
N ARG A 30 0.89 11.53 11.59
CA ARG A 30 1.37 10.52 10.63
C ARG A 30 2.42 9.59 11.24
N LEU A 31 3.39 10.12 12.00
CA LEU A 31 4.41 9.30 12.64
C LEU A 31 3.82 8.41 13.73
N SER A 32 2.89 8.94 14.52
CA SER A 32 2.17 8.16 15.54
C SER A 32 1.35 7.03 14.90
N ASN A 33 0.63 7.32 13.81
CA ASN A 33 -0.15 6.33 13.07
C ASN A 33 0.74 5.25 12.46
N ASP A 34 1.89 5.59 11.86
CA ASP A 34 2.83 4.59 11.33
C ASP A 34 3.34 3.66 12.44
N LYS A 35 3.76 4.22 13.58
CA LYS A 35 4.17 3.42 14.74
C LYS A 35 3.05 2.51 15.24
N HIS A 36 1.82 3.03 15.32
CA HIS A 36 0.65 2.28 15.73
C HIS A 36 0.36 1.13 14.77
N LEU A 37 0.27 1.41 13.46
CA LEU A 37 0.02 0.39 12.43
C LEU A 37 1.10 -0.69 12.41
N ARG A 38 2.38 -0.32 12.54
CA ARG A 38 3.49 -1.29 12.60
C ARG A 38 3.48 -2.16 13.85
N ALA A 39 2.94 -1.67 14.96
CA ALA A 39 2.87 -2.43 16.21
C ALA A 39 1.73 -3.44 16.22
N HIS A 40 0.77 -3.34 15.30
CA HIS A 40 -0.39 -4.22 15.26
C HIS A 40 -0.18 -5.43 14.35
N PRO A 41 -0.42 -6.66 14.85
CA PRO A 41 -0.21 -7.89 14.09
C PRO A 41 -1.14 -8.02 12.87
N GLU A 42 -2.28 -7.33 12.87
CA GLU A 42 -3.24 -7.32 11.76
C GLU A 42 -2.63 -6.76 10.47
N VAL A 43 -1.74 -5.76 10.57
CA VAL A 43 -1.07 -5.16 9.40
C VAL A 43 -0.03 -6.12 8.82
N GLU A 44 0.68 -6.86 9.66
CA GLU A 44 1.63 -7.89 9.24
C GLU A 44 0.91 -9.05 8.52
N ALA A 45 -0.22 -9.50 9.05
CA ALA A 45 -1.06 -10.52 8.42
C ALA A 45 -1.56 -10.07 7.04
N LEU A 46 -2.04 -8.83 6.94
CA LEU A 46 -2.54 -8.25 5.69
C LEU A 46 -1.45 -8.12 4.62
N ILE A 47 -0.24 -7.70 5.00
CA ILE A 47 0.91 -7.66 4.09
C ILE A 47 1.30 -9.08 3.64
N SER A 48 1.31 -10.04 4.57
CA SER A 48 1.66 -11.43 4.29
C SER A 48 0.69 -12.08 3.30
N ASP A 49 -0.62 -11.85 3.46
CA ASP A 49 -1.65 -12.35 2.56
C ASP A 49 -1.56 -11.71 1.17
N PHE A 50 -1.23 -10.41 1.09
CA PHE A 50 -1.00 -9.74 -0.18
C PHE A 50 0.22 -10.31 -0.91
N LEU A 51 1.35 -10.48 -0.21
CA LEU A 51 2.55 -11.09 -0.78
C LEU A 51 2.29 -12.52 -1.24
N ARG A 52 1.50 -13.28 -0.48
CA ARG A 52 1.04 -14.61 -0.85
C ARG A 52 0.23 -14.59 -2.14
N PHE A 53 -0.71 -13.66 -2.28
CA PHE A 53 -1.49 -13.49 -3.51
C PHE A 53 -0.58 -13.20 -4.71
N MET A 54 0.40 -12.30 -4.55
CA MET A 54 1.35 -11.98 -5.62
C MET A 54 2.22 -13.18 -6.01
N TYR A 55 2.68 -13.97 -5.04
CA TYR A 55 3.58 -15.09 -5.29
C TYR A 55 2.88 -16.27 -6.01
N PHE A 56 1.62 -16.53 -5.67
CA PHE A 56 0.87 -17.65 -6.27
C PHE A 56 0.13 -17.28 -7.56
N SER A 57 0.02 -15.99 -7.86
CA SER A 57 -0.61 -15.52 -9.10
C SER A 57 0.41 -15.43 -10.23
N LYS A 58 0.10 -16.04 -11.37
CA LYS A 58 0.94 -15.98 -12.58
C LYS A 58 1.03 -14.56 -13.16
N ASP A 59 -0.08 -13.81 -13.12
CA ASP A 59 -0.20 -12.42 -13.58
C ASP A 59 -1.21 -11.67 -12.66
N PRO A 60 -0.79 -11.21 -11.46
CA PRO A 60 -1.70 -10.57 -10.52
C PRO A 60 -2.10 -9.14 -10.95
N ASP A 61 -3.41 -8.86 -11.05
CA ASP A 61 -3.89 -7.48 -11.12
C ASP A 61 -3.96 -6.87 -9.71
N ILE A 62 -2.93 -6.10 -9.37
CA ILE A 62 -2.78 -5.45 -8.07
C ILE A 62 -3.89 -4.41 -7.83
N ARG A 63 -4.37 -3.75 -8.89
CA ARG A 63 -5.38 -2.70 -8.75
C ARG A 63 -6.74 -3.31 -8.46
N GLU A 64 -7.07 -4.42 -9.12
CA GLU A 64 -8.29 -5.19 -8.84
C GLU A 64 -8.27 -5.74 -7.41
N TYR A 65 -7.13 -6.32 -6.99
CA TYR A 65 -6.96 -6.79 -5.61
C TYR A 65 -7.18 -5.68 -4.58
N ALA A 66 -6.58 -4.50 -4.79
CA ALA A 66 -6.74 -3.37 -3.89
C ALA A 66 -8.16 -2.79 -3.90
N ALA A 67 -8.83 -2.76 -5.07
CA ALA A 67 -10.21 -2.29 -5.21
C ALA A 67 -11.21 -3.18 -4.47
N GLY A 68 -10.92 -4.47 -4.33
CA GLY A 68 -11.72 -5.42 -3.54
C GLY A 68 -11.69 -5.19 -2.03
N GLY A 69 -10.83 -4.29 -1.55
CA GLY A 69 -10.58 -4.03 -0.13
C GLY A 69 -9.83 -5.20 0.53
N PHE A 70 -8.89 -4.89 1.42
CA PHE A 70 -8.12 -5.89 2.17
C PHE A 70 -8.95 -6.70 3.20
N ASN A 71 -10.28 -6.65 3.10
CA ASN A 71 -11.23 -7.35 3.95
C ASN A 71 -11.48 -8.81 3.51
N GLN A 72 -10.81 -9.29 2.46
CA GLN A 72 -10.98 -10.66 1.98
C GLN A 72 -10.10 -11.63 2.75
N GLN A 73 -10.44 -11.88 4.02
CA GLN A 73 -9.80 -12.93 4.83
C GLN A 73 -9.96 -14.36 4.25
N HIS A 74 -10.77 -14.59 3.19
CA HIS A 74 -11.09 -15.94 2.72
C HIS A 74 -11.29 -16.18 1.22
N LYS A 75 -10.87 -15.30 0.29
CA LYS A 75 -11.08 -15.58 -1.16
C LYS A 75 -9.99 -16.40 -1.86
N LEU A 76 -8.95 -16.84 -1.15
CA LEU A 76 -8.02 -17.85 -1.66
C LEU A 76 -8.49 -19.27 -1.33
N THR A 77 -9.73 -19.59 -1.66
CA THR A 77 -10.18 -20.99 -1.71
C THR A 77 -9.48 -21.65 -2.89
N ARG A 78 -8.30 -22.23 -2.60
CA ARG A 78 -7.61 -23.31 -3.31
C ARG A 78 -8.17 -23.59 -4.71
N THR A 79 -7.67 -22.91 -5.73
CA THR A 79 -7.65 -23.49 -7.08
C THR A 79 -6.62 -24.61 -7.07
N PRO A 80 -7.02 -25.90 -7.20
CA PRO A 80 -6.06 -26.99 -7.25
C PRO A 80 -5.30 -26.90 -8.58
N ILE A 81 -4.00 -26.67 -8.51
CA ILE A 81 -3.10 -26.75 -9.65
C ILE A 81 -2.94 -28.23 -9.98
N TYR A 82 -3.89 -28.82 -10.74
CA TYR A 82 -3.72 -30.16 -11.27
C TYR A 82 -2.66 -30.14 -12.37
N ARG A 83 -1.49 -30.66 -12.01
CA ARG A 83 -0.41 -31.14 -12.88
C ARG A 83 -0.98 -32.22 -13.81
N GLN A 84 -1.36 -31.87 -15.03
CA GLN A 84 -1.52 -32.85 -16.11
C GLN A 84 -0.15 -33.09 -16.74
N GLY A 85 0.50 -34.14 -16.27
CA GLY A 85 1.74 -34.65 -16.79
C GLY A 85 2.03 -35.93 -16.03
N GLN A 86 1.58 -37.05 -16.60
CA GLN A 86 2.15 -38.41 -16.57
C GLN A 86 1.02 -39.43 -16.76
N SER A 87 0.96 -40.03 -17.95
CA SER A 87 0.65 -41.45 -18.18
C SER A 87 0.90 -41.76 -19.66
N SER A 88 2.16 -42.14 -19.95
CA SER A 88 2.46 -43.04 -21.07
C SER A 88 2.04 -44.45 -20.66
N THR A 89 1.23 -45.10 -21.48
CA THR A 89 1.43 -46.46 -22.01
C THR A 89 0.52 -46.63 -23.21
#